data_AF-G0QMP9-F1
#
_entry.id   AF-G0QMP9-F1
#
_cell.length_a   1.000
_cell.length_b   1.000
_cell.length_c   1.000
_cell.angle_alpha   90.00
_cell.angle_beta   90.00
_cell.angle_gamma   90.00
#
_symmetry.space_group_name_H-M   'P 1'
#
loop_
_entity.id
_entity.type
_entity.pdbx_description
1 polymer ?
#
loop_
_entity_poly.entity_id
_entity_poly.type
_entity_poly.pdbx_seq_one_letter_code
_entity_poly.pdbx_strand_id
1 'polypeptide(L)'
;MIIVKYGKEYFSVQKIQQNKKITLKKKAMWASDKEPNQQQLAEELSKLILSVNQQKLESILLWIQATFSIMNKEWSKIDYWRVNKFQSLIRKIFIQIVRFLQKKKYNQDVINL
;
A
#
# COMPACT_ATOMS: atom_id res chain seq x y z
N MET A 1 21.94 20.03 -2.79
CA MET A 1 21.28 20.07 -1.46
C MET A 1 20.04 20.97 -1.51
N ILE A 2 19.00 20.61 -2.28
CA ILE A 2 17.75 21.40 -2.41
C ILE A 2 16.50 20.52 -2.23
N ILE A 3 16.66 19.19 -2.32
CA ILE A 3 15.57 18.20 -2.24
C ILE A 3 14.95 18.10 -0.83
N VAL A 4 15.60 18.63 0.22
CA VAL A 4 15.16 18.47 1.62
C VAL A 4 14.08 19.49 2.05
N LYS A 5 13.93 20.63 1.36
CA LYS A 5 12.98 21.68 1.78
C LYS A 5 11.54 21.42 1.32
N TYR A 6 11.34 20.90 0.11
CA TYR A 6 9.99 20.66 -0.44
C TYR A 6 9.28 19.44 0.17
N GLY A 7 10.01 18.51 0.79
CA GLY A 7 9.41 17.34 1.44
C GLY A 7 8.60 17.63 2.71
N LYS A 8 8.68 18.83 3.30
CA LYS A 8 8.00 19.15 4.57
C LYS A 8 6.60 19.76 4.40
N GLU A 9 6.35 20.52 3.33
CA GLU A 9 5.07 21.22 3.11
C GLU A 9 4.04 20.38 2.33
N TYR A 10 4.47 19.48 1.45
CA TYR A 10 3.57 18.58 0.71
C TYR A 10 3.04 17.41 1.57
N PHE A 11 3.73 17.12 2.68
CA PHE A 11 3.42 16.03 3.61
C PHE A 11 2.31 16.34 4.62
N SER A 12 1.75 17.56 4.70
CA SER A 12 0.82 17.96 5.79
C SER A 12 -0.67 17.90 5.42
N VAL A 13 -1.08 18.19 4.18
CA VAL A 13 -2.50 18.46 3.86
C VAL A 13 -3.26 17.27 3.23
N GLN A 14 -2.60 16.32 2.58
CA GLN A 14 -3.27 15.13 1.97
C GLN A 14 -3.40 13.91 2.93
N LYS A 15 -2.92 14.05 4.16
CA LYS A 15 -2.75 12.98 5.17
C LYS A 15 -4.03 12.43 5.83
N ILE A 16 -5.24 12.95 5.61
CA ILE A 16 -6.37 12.68 6.55
C ILE A 16 -7.49 11.79 6.02
N GLN A 17 -7.77 11.76 4.70
CA GLN A 17 -8.91 10.98 4.16
C GLN A 17 -8.54 9.64 3.49
N GLN A 18 -7.46 9.55 2.71
CA GLN A 18 -7.03 8.27 2.12
C GLN A 18 -6.43 7.30 3.16
N ASN A 19 -5.77 7.85 4.19
CA ASN A 19 -5.22 7.07 5.30
C ASN A 19 -6.30 6.33 6.11
N LYS A 20 -7.52 6.86 6.21
CA LYS A 20 -8.59 6.21 6.97
C LYS A 20 -9.01 4.88 6.36
N LYS A 21 -9.13 4.77 5.03
CA LYS A 21 -9.57 3.52 4.36
C LYS A 21 -8.55 2.38 4.52
N ILE A 22 -7.27 2.67 4.34
CA ILE A 22 -6.18 1.69 4.52
C ILE A 22 -6.09 1.28 6.00
N THR A 23 -6.19 2.25 6.92
CA THR A 23 -6.16 1.97 8.37
C THR A 23 -7.39 1.17 8.84
N LEU A 24 -8.58 1.45 8.30
CA LEU A 24 -9.82 0.72 8.61
C LEU A 24 -9.77 -0.73 8.13
N LYS A 25 -9.35 -0.97 6.87
CA LYS A 25 -9.22 -2.34 6.36
C LYS A 25 -8.04 -3.10 7.01
N LYS A 26 -6.99 -2.41 7.47
CA LYS A 26 -5.94 -3.02 8.31
C LYS A 26 -6.49 -3.54 9.64
N LYS A 27 -7.36 -2.77 10.32
CA LYS A 27 -8.01 -3.24 11.57
C LYS A 27 -8.89 -4.47 11.32
N ALA A 28 -9.56 -4.55 10.16
CA ALA A 28 -10.30 -5.74 9.77
C ALA A 28 -9.39 -6.97 9.55
N MET A 29 -8.18 -6.79 9.01
CA MET A 29 -7.19 -7.87 8.91
C MET A 29 -6.70 -8.34 10.30
N TRP A 30 -6.53 -7.42 11.24
CA TRP A 30 -6.15 -7.74 12.61
C TRP A 30 -7.19 -8.61 13.31
N ALA A 31 -8.47 -8.30 13.14
CA ALA A 31 -9.62 -8.99 13.75
C ALA A 31 -10.09 -10.26 13.01
N SER A 32 -9.50 -10.60 11.86
CA SER A 32 -9.89 -11.79 11.09
C SER A 32 -9.06 -13.00 11.52
N ASP A 33 -9.74 -14.00 12.09
CA ASP A 33 -9.11 -15.24 12.58
C ASP A 33 -9.23 -16.42 11.60
N LYS A 34 -10.16 -16.36 10.63
CA LYS A 34 -10.38 -17.43 9.65
C LYS A 34 -9.55 -17.20 8.37
N GLU A 35 -8.78 -18.20 7.97
CA GLU A 35 -7.92 -18.18 6.77
C GLU A 35 -8.62 -17.72 5.47
N PRO A 36 -9.84 -18.21 5.11
CA PRO A 36 -10.51 -17.76 3.89
C PRO A 36 -10.82 -16.25 3.89
N ASN A 37 -11.21 -15.73 5.06
CA ASN A 37 -11.54 -14.32 5.21
C ASN A 37 -10.29 -13.45 5.12
N GLN A 38 -9.17 -13.89 5.69
CA GLN A 38 -7.88 -13.21 5.58
C GLN A 38 -7.43 -13.12 4.12
N GLN A 39 -7.57 -14.21 3.36
CA GLN A 39 -7.22 -14.22 1.94
C GLN A 39 -8.09 -13.28 1.11
N GLN A 40 -9.41 -13.30 1.33
CA GLN A 40 -10.34 -12.40 0.65
C GLN A 40 -10.08 -10.93 0.99
N LEU A 41 -9.85 -10.60 2.27
CA LEU A 41 -9.51 -9.25 2.70
C LEU A 41 -8.19 -8.77 2.07
N ALA A 42 -7.19 -9.65 1.99
CA ALA A 42 -5.91 -9.33 1.39
C ALA A 42 -6.05 -9.09 -0.14
N GLU A 43 -6.89 -9.89 -0.80
CA GLU A 43 -7.25 -9.70 -2.21
C GLU A 43 -7.89 -8.33 -2.44
N GLU A 44 -8.90 -7.98 -1.64
CA GLU A 44 -9.59 -6.68 -1.74
C GLU A 44 -8.67 -5.49 -1.44
N LEU A 45 -7.82 -5.61 -0.42
CA LEU A 45 -6.83 -4.59 -0.08
C LEU A 45 -5.84 -4.38 -1.23
N SER A 46 -5.37 -5.47 -1.84
CA SER A 46 -4.46 -5.38 -2.97
C SER A 46 -5.10 -4.66 -4.17
N LYS A 47 -6.42 -4.83 -4.37
CA LYS A 47 -7.18 -4.18 -5.44
C LYS A 47 -7.45 -2.69 -5.19
N LEU A 48 -7.20 -2.16 -3.99
CA LEU A 48 -7.35 -0.71 -3.75
C LEU A 48 -6.46 0.13 -4.66
N ILE A 49 -5.31 -0.38 -5.09
CA ILE A 49 -4.45 0.29 -6.08
C ILE A 49 -5.20 0.60 -7.38
N LEU A 50 -6.17 -0.26 -7.76
CA LEU A 50 -6.98 -0.07 -8.96
C LEU A 50 -7.99 1.08 -8.82
N SER A 51 -8.39 1.40 -7.59
CA SER A 51 -9.32 2.49 -7.28
C SER A 51 -8.65 3.87 -7.22
N VAL A 52 -7.33 3.91 -7.16
CA VAL A 52 -6.55 5.15 -7.30
C VAL A 52 -6.58 5.57 -8.77
N ASN A 53 -6.60 6.87 -9.05
CA ASN A 53 -6.60 7.37 -10.43
C ASN A 53 -5.32 6.91 -11.16
N GLN A 54 -5.45 5.87 -12.01
CA GLN A 54 -4.34 5.24 -12.71
C GLN A 54 -3.69 6.12 -13.79
N GLN A 55 -4.32 7.27 -14.09
CA GLN A 55 -3.79 8.27 -15.02
C GLN A 55 -2.74 9.14 -14.33
N LYS A 56 -2.79 9.31 -13.00
CA LYS A 56 -1.82 10.08 -12.22
C LYS A 56 -0.81 9.16 -11.55
N LEU A 57 0.38 9.04 -12.17
CA LEU A 57 1.45 8.19 -11.69
C LEU A 57 1.89 8.52 -10.24
N GLU A 58 1.98 9.82 -9.92
CA GLU A 58 2.30 10.31 -8.58
C GLU A 58 1.35 9.78 -7.50
N SER A 59 0.05 9.67 -7.81
CA SER A 59 -0.95 9.18 -6.85
C SER A 59 -0.74 7.69 -6.52
N ILE A 60 -0.30 6.90 -7.50
CA ILE A 60 0.01 5.49 -7.31
C ILE A 60 1.29 5.33 -6.51
N LEU A 61 2.32 6.11 -6.84
CA LEU A 61 3.58 6.12 -6.09
C LEU A 61 3.35 6.51 -4.63
N LEU A 62 2.56 7.55 -4.39
CA LEU A 62 2.19 7.98 -3.04
C LEU A 62 1.45 6.88 -2.28
N TRP A 63 0.54 6.15 -2.96
CA TRP A 63 -0.17 5.02 -2.36
C TRP A 63 0.77 3.87 -2.01
N ILE A 64 1.71 3.52 -2.90
CA ILE A 64 2.72 2.49 -2.68
C ILE A 64 3.61 2.88 -1.49
N GLN A 65 4.16 4.09 -1.51
CA GLN A 65 5.01 4.62 -0.44
C GLN A 65 4.28 4.65 0.90
N ALA A 66 3.04 5.13 0.95
CA ALA A 66 2.24 5.14 2.17
C ALA A 66 1.99 3.73 2.69
N THR A 67 1.66 2.79 1.81
CA THR A 67 1.39 1.38 2.17
C THR A 67 2.63 0.74 2.77
N PHE A 68 3.79 0.84 2.13
CA PHE A 68 5.04 0.29 2.66
C PHE A 68 5.51 1.03 3.92
N SER A 69 5.33 2.34 4.02
CA SER A 69 5.66 3.12 5.22
C SER A 69 4.84 2.67 6.43
N ILE A 70 3.52 2.48 6.25
CA ILE A 70 2.63 1.97 7.30
C ILE A 70 3.02 0.54 7.69
N MET A 71 3.31 -0.32 6.71
CA MET A 71 3.73 -1.69 6.98
C MET A 71 5.05 -1.71 7.77
N ASN A 72 6.04 -0.92 7.37
CA ASN A 72 7.33 -0.85 8.06
C ASN A 72 7.19 -0.38 9.52
N LYS A 73 6.38 0.67 9.75
CA LYS A 73 6.14 1.20 11.10
C LYS A 73 5.47 0.19 12.03
N GLU A 74 4.66 -0.70 11.48
CA GLU A 74 3.79 -1.57 12.24
C GLU A 74 4.30 -3.01 12.28
N TRP A 75 5.30 -3.36 11.47
CA TRP A 75 5.87 -4.69 11.36
C TRP A 75 6.37 -5.23 12.70
N SER A 76 7.08 -4.40 13.47
CA SER A 76 7.63 -4.76 14.77
C SER A 76 6.56 -5.03 15.85
N LYS A 77 5.32 -4.61 15.63
CA LYS A 77 4.19 -4.80 16.56
C LYS A 77 3.40 -6.07 16.26
N ILE A 78 3.73 -6.79 15.19
CA ILE A 78 3.01 -7.98 14.75
C ILE A 78 3.54 -9.17 15.53
N ASP A 79 2.64 -9.81 16.27
CA ASP A 79 2.90 -11.07 16.96
C ASP A 79 3.14 -12.23 15.96
N TYR A 80 3.99 -13.19 16.32
CA TYR A 80 4.48 -14.28 15.47
C TYR A 80 3.33 -15.02 14.76
N TRP A 81 2.28 -15.37 15.50
CA TRP A 81 1.10 -16.08 14.98
C TRP A 81 0.31 -15.29 13.92
N ARG A 82 0.49 -13.96 13.89
CA ARG A 82 -0.20 -13.06 12.95
C ARG A 82 0.66 -12.69 11.75
N VAL A 83 1.96 -13.03 11.74
CA VAL A 83 2.89 -12.66 10.66
C VAL A 83 2.46 -13.20 9.31
N ASN A 84 1.96 -14.44 9.25
CA ASN A 84 1.60 -15.13 8.00
C ASN A 84 0.56 -14.35 7.17
N LYS A 85 -0.50 -13.81 7.81
CA LYS A 85 -1.52 -13.02 7.11
C LYS A 85 -0.99 -11.70 6.56
N PHE A 86 -0.08 -11.05 7.28
CA PHE A 86 0.55 -9.81 6.80
C PHE A 86 1.57 -10.07 5.68
N GLN A 87 2.30 -11.18 5.72
CA GLN A 87 3.16 -11.60 4.60
C GLN A 87 2.34 -11.90 3.34
N SER A 88 1.21 -12.60 3.48
CA SER A 88 0.27 -12.86 2.38
C SER A 88 -0.26 -11.56 1.76
N LEU A 89 -0.63 -10.59 2.60
CA LEU A 89 -1.05 -9.26 2.16
C LEU A 89 0.04 -8.54 1.35
N ILE A 90 1.29 -8.51 1.84
CA ILE A 90 2.41 -7.88 1.12
C ILE A 90 2.62 -8.56 -0.23
N ARG A 91 2.60 -9.90 -0.29
CA ARG A 91 2.73 -10.65 -1.55
C ARG A 91 1.66 -10.25 -2.55
N LYS A 92 0.39 -10.17 -2.12
CA LYS A 92 -0.72 -9.77 -3.01
C LYS A 92 -0.59 -8.32 -3.48
N ILE A 93 -0.21 -7.40 -2.60
CA ILE A 93 0.05 -6.00 -2.98
C ILE A 93 1.17 -5.93 -4.03
N PHE A 94 2.28 -6.63 -3.82
CA PHE A 94 3.39 -6.68 -4.75
C PHE A 94 2.97 -7.21 -6.13
N ILE A 95 2.18 -8.30 -6.17
CA ILE A 95 1.64 -8.84 -7.42
C ILE A 95 0.80 -7.79 -8.16
N GLN A 96 -0.01 -6.99 -7.46
CA GLN A 96 -0.80 -5.94 -8.12
C GLN A 96 0.07 -4.79 -8.64
N ILE A 97 1.15 -4.44 -7.95
CA ILE A 97 2.13 -3.46 -8.44
C ILE A 97 2.78 -3.98 -9.72
N VAL A 98 3.24 -5.24 -9.74
CA VAL A 98 3.82 -5.84 -10.95
C VAL A 98 2.81 -5.88 -12.10
N ARG A 99 1.56 -6.26 -11.84
CA ARG A 99 0.48 -6.22 -12.86
C ARG A 99 0.23 -4.81 -13.38
N PHE A 100 0.32 -3.80 -12.52
CA PHE A 100 0.22 -2.40 -12.94
C PHE A 100 1.37 -2.00 -13.86
N LEU A 101 2.61 -2.36 -13.50
CA LEU A 101 3.80 -2.12 -14.34
C LEU A 101 3.70 -2.82 -15.69
N GLN A 102 3.24 -4.07 -15.69
CA GLN A 102 3.00 -4.85 -16.92
C GLN A 102 1.99 -4.17 -17.84
N LYS A 103 0.88 -3.64 -17.30
CA LYS A 103 -0.10 -2.86 -18.09
C LYS A 103 0.48 -1.58 -18.68
N LYS A 104 1.43 -0.95 -17.99
CA LYS A 104 2.18 0.22 -18.47
C LYS A 104 3.38 -0.14 -19.35
N LYS A 105 3.52 -1.43 -19.73
CA LYS A 105 4.61 -1.96 -20.56
C LYS A 105 6.00 -1.60 -20.03
N TYR A 106 6.17 -1.53 -18.71
CA TYR A 106 7.46 -1.22 -18.09
C TYR A 106 8.09 0.09 -18.61
N ASN A 107 7.28 1.13 -18.82
CA ASN A 107 7.81 2.44 -19.24
C ASN A 107 8.94 2.87 -18.28
N GLN A 108 10.10 3.23 -18.81
CA GLN A 108 11.27 3.64 -18.04
C GLN A 108 10.98 4.85 -17.15
N ASP A 109 10.09 5.75 -17.58
CA ASP A 109 9.64 6.89 -16.77
C ASP A 109 8.96 6.45 -15.47
N VAL A 110 8.30 5.29 -15.47
CA VAL A 110 7.61 4.72 -14.31
C VAL A 110 8.59 3.95 -13.40
N ILE A 111 9.67 3.42 -13.97
CA ILE A 111 10.65 2.58 -13.26
C ILE A 111 11.72 3.44 -12.56
N ASN A 112 12.11 4.55 -13.18
CA ASN A 112 13.21 5.41 -12.72
C ASN A 112 12.79 6.55 -11.77
N LEU A 113 11.54 6.54 -11.30
CA LEU A 113 10.99 7.50 -10.32
C LEU A 113 11.38 7.14 -8.88
#